data_AF-A0A0Q8LTW8-F1
#
_entry.id   AF-A0A0Q8LTW8-F1
#
_cell.length_a   1.000
_cell.length_b   1.000
_cell.length_c   1.000
_cell.angle_alpha   90.00
_cell.angle_beta   90.00
_cell.angle_gamma   90.00
#
_symmetry.space_group_name_H-M   'P 1'
#
loop_
_entity.id
_entity.type
_entity.pdbx_description
1 polymer ?
#
loop_
_entity_poly.entity_id
_entity_poly.type
_entity_poly.pdbx_seq_one_letter_code
_entity_poly.pdbx_strand_id
1 'polypeptide(L)'
;MIGPLYDEPDQLIEDAEEPQLELPRLEARPAPPSVRSRLHVICALYAHTPQPDRRLALLDHLERLTLEAAELLAAHLLASGWRPQAPDDVTSAAA
;
A
#
# COMPACT_ATOMS: atom_id res chain seq x y z
N MET A 1 -17.63 34.73 -51.35
CA MET A 1 -16.55 33.96 -52.01
C MET A 1 -15.54 33.65 -50.92
N ILE A 2 -15.74 32.60 -50.12
CA ILE A 2 -15.20 31.23 -50.31
C ILE A 2 -13.71 31.27 -50.66
N GLY A 3 -12.85 31.00 -49.67
CA GLY A 3 -11.39 30.89 -49.84
C GLY A 3 -10.97 29.54 -50.44
N PRO A 4 -9.73 29.41 -50.95
CA PRO A 4 -9.22 28.13 -51.43
C PRO A 4 -8.73 27.31 -50.23
N LEU A 5 -9.41 26.18 -49.98
CA LEU A 5 -9.01 24.83 -50.38
C LEU A 5 -7.73 24.37 -49.66
N TYR A 6 -7.94 23.53 -48.65
CA TYR A 6 -6.93 22.65 -48.09
C TYR A 6 -6.29 21.84 -49.23
N ASP A 7 -4.97 21.92 -49.35
CA ASP A 7 -4.16 21.06 -50.20
C ASP A 7 -3.18 20.33 -49.26
N GLU A 8 -3.59 19.14 -48.83
CA GLU A 8 -2.76 18.07 -48.31
C GLU A 8 -3.48 16.79 -48.80
N PRO A 9 -2.81 15.65 -49.08
CA PRO A 9 -1.48 15.27 -48.61
C PRO A 9 -0.63 14.56 -49.69
N ASP A 10 0.69 14.58 -49.55
CA ASP A 10 1.56 13.41 -49.79
C ASP A 10 3.03 13.85 -49.74
N GLN A 11 3.74 13.45 -48.69
CA GLN A 11 4.94 12.60 -48.85
C GLN A 11 5.53 12.27 -47.48
N LEU A 12 5.26 11.03 -47.07
CA LEU A 12 6.26 10.08 -46.62
C LEU A 12 7.24 10.60 -45.56
N ILE A 13 6.80 10.57 -44.29
CA ILE A 13 7.71 10.30 -43.19
C ILE A 13 8.08 8.81 -43.30
N GLU A 14 8.97 8.49 -44.23
CA GLU A 14 9.70 7.23 -44.23
C GLU A 14 10.69 7.28 -43.05
N ASP A 15 10.61 6.24 -42.23
CA ASP A 15 11.57 5.89 -41.16
C ASP A 15 11.72 6.90 -40.01
N ALA A 16 10.60 7.38 -39.47
CA ALA A 16 10.58 7.69 -38.05
C ALA A 16 10.59 6.35 -37.29
N GLU A 17 11.77 5.79 -37.06
CA GLU A 17 11.97 4.74 -36.06
C GLU A 17 11.33 5.24 -34.76
N GLU A 18 10.15 4.71 -34.44
CA GLU A 18 9.56 4.90 -33.12
C GLU A 18 10.65 4.45 -32.13
N PRO A 19 11.17 5.34 -31.27
CA PRO A 19 12.10 4.90 -30.26
C PRO A 19 11.32 3.92 -29.42
N GLN A 20 11.60 2.63 -29.61
CA GLN A 20 11.15 1.56 -28.75
C GLN A 20 11.76 1.89 -27.41
N LEU A 21 11.01 2.65 -26.61
CA LEU A 21 11.21 2.82 -25.19
C LEU A 21 11.01 1.41 -24.63
N GLU A 22 12.07 0.62 -24.70
CA GLU A 22 12.25 -0.56 -23.88
C GLU A 22 12.28 -0.04 -22.45
N LEU A 23 11.09 0.16 -21.88
CA LEU A 23 10.91 0.35 -20.46
C LEU A 23 11.57 -0.88 -19.84
N PRO A 24 12.68 -0.71 -19.11
CA PRO A 24 13.36 -1.84 -18.51
C PRO A 24 12.32 -2.60 -17.72
N ARG A 25 12.10 -3.87 -18.09
CA ARG A 25 11.12 -4.73 -17.43
C ARG A 25 11.42 -4.64 -15.94
N LEU A 26 10.51 -4.00 -15.20
CA LEU A 26 10.54 -3.88 -13.76
C LEU A 26 10.30 -5.28 -13.18
N GLU A 27 11.29 -6.17 -13.31
CA GLU A 27 11.34 -7.47 -12.64
C GLU A 27 11.64 -7.29 -11.14
N ALA A 28 11.90 -6.06 -10.70
CA ALA A 28 11.94 -5.70 -9.30
C ALA A 28 10.53 -5.77 -8.72
N ARG A 29 10.20 -6.91 -8.10
CA ARG A 29 9.05 -7.00 -7.19
C ARG A 29 9.22 -5.89 -6.15
N PRO A 30 8.34 -4.88 -6.10
CA PRO A 30 8.52 -3.76 -5.18
C PRO A 30 8.58 -4.31 -3.76
N ALA A 31 9.61 -3.89 -3.01
CA ALA A 31 9.75 -4.25 -1.62
C ALA A 31 8.46 -3.88 -0.88
N PRO A 32 7.96 -4.74 0.02
CA PRO A 32 6.73 -4.44 0.75
C PRO A 32 6.91 -3.13 1.52
N PRO A 33 5.91 -2.23 1.53
CA PRO A 33 6.04 -0.93 2.16
C PRO A 33 6.36 -1.08 3.65
N SER A 34 7.17 -0.16 4.17
CA SER A 34 7.47 -0.11 5.61
C SER A 34 6.18 0.01 6.43
N VAL A 35 6.23 -0.40 7.70
CA VAL A 35 5.08 -0.25 8.61
C VAL A 35 4.65 1.22 8.72
N ARG A 36 5.63 2.14 8.81
CA ARG A 36 5.37 3.59 8.84
C ARG A 36 4.64 4.08 7.59
N SER A 37 5.06 3.61 6.41
CA SER A 37 4.41 3.96 5.14
C SER A 37 2.97 3.45 5.09
N ARG A 38 2.73 2.21 5.53
CA ARG A 38 1.38 1.63 5.60
C ARG A 38 0.46 2.39 6.55
N LEU A 39 0.97 2.79 7.72
CA LEU A 39 0.21 3.61 8.67
C LEU A 39 -0.15 4.97 8.08
N HIS A 40 0.77 5.65 7.39
CA HIS A 40 0.45 6.91 6.72
C HIS A 40 -0.65 6.76 5.67
N VAL A 41 -0.64 5.67 4.88
CA VAL A 41 -1.71 5.40 3.90
C VAL A 41 -3.05 5.24 4.59
N ILE A 42 -3.11 4.49 5.70
CA ILE A 42 -4.34 4.31 6.48
C ILE A 42 -4.85 5.66 7.02
N CYS A 43 -3.97 6.47 7.60
CA CYS A 43 -4.32 7.79 8.10
C CYS A 43 -4.81 8.72 6.99
N ALA A 44 -4.15 8.70 5.83
CA ALA A 44 -4.56 9.48 4.67
C ALA A 44 -5.94 9.04 4.15
N LEU A 45 -6.18 7.73 4.04
CA LEU A 45 -7.47 7.18 3.63
C LEU A 45 -8.58 7.61 4.59
N TYR A 46 -8.34 7.56 5.90
CA TYR A 46 -9.29 8.03 6.89
C TYR A 46 -9.57 9.53 6.75
N ALA A 47 -8.52 10.36 6.67
CA ALA A 47 -8.64 11.82 6.59
C ALA A 47 -9.33 12.29 5.31
N HIS A 48 -9.09 11.61 4.19
CA HIS A 48 -9.64 11.98 2.88
C HIS A 48 -10.93 11.26 2.52
N THR A 49 -11.49 10.44 3.42
CA THR A 49 -12.82 9.85 3.20
C THR A 49 -13.91 10.83 3.67
N PRO A 50 -14.71 11.40 2.76
CA PRO A 50 -15.68 12.44 3.11
C PRO A 50 -16.92 11.89 3.81
N GLN A 51 -17.31 10.65 3.50
CA GLN A 51 -18.50 10.01 4.05
C GLN A 51 -18.22 9.43 5.44
N PRO A 52 -18.96 9.82 6.49
CA PRO A 52 -18.72 9.35 7.85
C PRO A 52 -18.90 7.84 7.98
N ASP A 53 -19.91 7.26 7.34
CA ASP A 53 -20.17 5.82 7.39
C ASP A 53 -19.01 5.01 6.79
N ARG A 54 -18.37 5.52 5.73
CA ARG A 54 -17.19 4.89 5.13
C ARG A 54 -15.96 4.98 6.04
N ARG A 55 -15.82 6.05 6.81
CA ARG A 55 -14.74 6.18 7.80
C ARG A 55 -14.91 5.14 8.91
N LEU A 56 -16.13 4.96 9.42
CA LEU A 56 -16.43 3.94 10.43
C LEU A 56 -16.18 2.54 9.88
N ALA A 57 -16.68 2.24 8.68
CA ALA A 57 -16.43 0.94 8.05
C ALA A 57 -14.94 0.63 7.85
N LEU A 58 -14.11 1.64 7.55
CA LEU A 58 -12.66 1.50 7.46
C LEU A 58 -12.03 1.18 8.82
N LEU A 59 -12.46 1.85 9.90
CA LEU A 59 -11.99 1.57 11.25
C LEU A 59 -12.39 0.17 11.71
N ASP A 60 -13.66 -0.22 11.50
CA ASP A 60 -14.15 -1.56 11.83
C ASP A 60 -13.38 -2.66 11.09
N HIS A 61 -13.00 -2.39 9.83
CA HIS A 61 -12.21 -3.34 9.06
C HIS A 61 -10.79 -3.48 9.62
N LEU A 62 -10.15 -2.37 10.01
CA LEU A 62 -8.83 -2.40 10.64
C LEU A 62 -8.84 -3.09 11.99
N GLU A 63 -9.89 -2.89 12.79
CA GLU A 63 -10.07 -3.57 14.06
C GLU A 63 -10.11 -5.09 13.87
N ARG A 64 -10.94 -5.57 12.92
CA ARG A 64 -11.02 -7.01 12.60
C ARG A 64 -9.68 -7.59 12.19
N LEU A 65 -8.94 -6.92 11.31
CA LEU A 65 -7.61 -7.37 10.89
C LEU A 65 -6.60 -7.38 12.04
N THR A 66 -6.71 -6.42 12.96
CA THR A 66 -5.82 -6.33 14.12
C THR A 66 -6.09 -7.46 15.10
N LEU A 67 -7.37 -7.79 15.34
CA LEU A 67 -7.77 -8.92 16.18
C LEU A 67 -7.29 -10.24 15.57
N GLU A 68 -7.53 -10.46 14.28
CA GLU A 68 -7.07 -11.67 13.57
C GLU A 68 -5.54 -11.82 13.65
N ALA A 69 -4.79 -10.73 13.43
CA ALA A 69 -3.34 -10.74 13.58
C ALA A 69 -2.90 -11.03 15.02
N ALA A 70 -3.60 -10.49 16.02
CA ALA A 70 -3.32 -10.75 17.43
C ALA A 70 -3.59 -12.20 17.81
N GLU A 71 -4.67 -12.81 17.30
CA GLU A 71 -4.98 -14.22 17.49
C GLU A 71 -3.90 -15.12 16.88
N LEU A 72 -3.47 -14.82 15.65
CA LEU A 72 -2.38 -15.55 14.98
C LEU A 72 -1.07 -15.41 15.75
N LEU A 73 -0.76 -14.21 16.25
CA LEU A 73 0.41 -13.96 17.08
C LEU A 73 0.33 -14.75 18.40
N ALA A 74 -0.82 -14.72 19.08
CA ALA A 74 -1.03 -15.45 20.32
C ALA A 74 -0.86 -16.97 20.11
N ALA A 75 -1.45 -17.52 19.04
CA ALA A 75 -1.30 -18.92 18.67
C ALA A 75 0.17 -19.27 18.40
N HIS A 76 0.89 -18.41 17.68
CA HIS A 76 2.32 -18.58 17.42
C HIS A 76 3.16 -18.54 18.71
N LEU A 77 2.90 -17.59 19.59
CA LEU A 77 3.58 -17.46 20.87
C LEU A 77 3.37 -18.70 21.74
N LEU A 78 2.14 -19.17 21.85
CA LEU A 78 1.83 -20.42 22.59
C LEU A 78 2.55 -21.63 21.99
N ALA A 79 2.57 -21.76 20.65
CA ALA A 79 3.25 -22.83 19.96
C ALA A 79 4.78 -22.78 20.14
N SER A 80 5.35 -21.58 20.21
CA SER A 80 6.79 -21.36 20.46
C SER A 80 7.22 -21.61 21.91
N GLY A 81 6.26 -21.93 22.81
CA GLY A 81 6.52 -22.13 24.23
C GLY A 81 6.67 -20.81 25.02
N TRP A 82 6.36 -19.67 24.40
CA TRP A 82 6.38 -18.38 25.09
C TRP A 82 5.37 -18.35 26.23
N ARG A 83 5.75 -17.68 27.32
CA ARG A 83 4.90 -17.45 28.50
C ARG A 83 4.99 -15.97 28.88
N PRO A 84 3.86 -15.30 29.14
CA PRO A 84 3.88 -13.93 29.64
C PRO A 84 4.55 -13.90 31.00
N GLN A 85 5.50 -12.99 31.20
CA GLN A 85 6.06 -12.72 32.53
C GLN A 85 4.99 -12.07 33.38
N ALA A 86 4.80 -12.56 34.61
CA ALA A 86 3.88 -11.93 35.53
C ALA A 86 4.43 -10.54 35.91
N PRO A 87 3.56 -9.52 36.10
CA PRO A 87 4.00 -8.17 36.47
C PRO A 87 4.78 -8.11 37.78
N ASP A 88 4.68 -9.14 38.64
CA ASP A 88 5.39 -9.22 39.92
C ASP A 88 6.88 -9.60 39.78
N ASP A 89 7.30 -10.19 38.65
CA ASP A 89 8.69 -10.66 38.44
C ASP A 89 9.69 -9.51 38.20
N VAL A 90 9.22 -8.31 37.85
CA VAL A 90 10.09 -7.14 37.60
C VAL A 90 10.61 -6.52 38.91
N THR A 91 9.91 -6.72 40.03
CA THR A 91 10.29 -6.12 41.33
C THR A 91 11.30 -6.99 42.10
N SER A 92 11.36 -8.30 41.82
CA SER A 92 12.26 -9.24 42.52
C SER A 92 13.71 -9.17 42.03
N ALA A 93 13.95 -8.70 40.80
CA ALA A 93 15.31 -8.60 40.23
C ALA A 93 16.09 -7.34 40.67
N ALA A 94 15.51 -6.50 41.54
CA ALA A 94 16.10 -5.24 42.00
C ALA A 94 16.44 -5.22 43.51
N ALA A 95 16.43 -6.37 44.19
CA ALA A 95 16.77 -6.51 45.62
C ALA A 95 18.08 -7.28 45.82
#